data_AF-A0A0K9PHB1-F1
#
_entry.id   AF-A0A0K9PHB1-F1
#
_cell.length_a   1.000
_cell.length_b   1.000
_cell.length_c   1.000
_cell.angle_alpha   90.00
_cell.angle_beta   90.00
_cell.angle_gamma   90.00
#
_symmetry.space_group_name_H-M   'P 1'
#
loop_
_entity.id
_entity.type
_entity.pdbx_description
1 polymer ?
#
loop_
_entity_poly.entity_id
_entity_poly.type
_entity_poly.pdbx_seq_one_letter_code
_entity_poly.pdbx_strand_id
1 'polypeptide(L)'
;MKEEVYMDTTLTHDHNRRELKIKRSMKNYDLTKPKKNRSGYTLYLMNQFPKMKAAKFGSRTEICTYIGYQWRHLSPFKKSVYQKIVAKDKERYEKEMKINNDQQKSVREGKKLKKNTRESRQIKRRRKIFKFLL
;
A
#
# COMPACT_ATOMS: atom_id res chain seq x y z
N MET A 1 11.63 29.09 -41.66
CA MET A 1 10.93 27.83 -41.31
C MET A 1 10.72 27.83 -39.81
N LYS A 2 9.48 28.06 -39.37
CA LYS A 2 9.08 28.02 -37.95
C LYS A 2 8.31 26.72 -37.78
N GLU A 3 9.00 25.64 -37.41
CA GLU A 3 8.34 24.43 -36.93
C GLU A 3 8.14 24.59 -35.42
N GLU A 4 6.91 24.95 -35.09
CA GLU A 4 6.38 25.15 -33.76
C GLU A 4 6.50 23.89 -32.89
N VAL A 5 7.26 24.05 -31.81
CA VAL A 5 6.94 23.69 -30.42
C VAL A 5 5.50 23.19 -30.20
N TYR A 6 5.20 21.94 -30.57
CA TYR A 6 3.99 21.24 -30.12
C TYR A 6 4.27 19.78 -29.86
N MET A 7 5.06 19.49 -28.83
CA MET A 7 4.99 18.24 -28.05
C MET A 7 5.66 18.54 -26.70
N ASP A 8 4.88 18.63 -25.60
CA ASP A 8 5.22 18.10 -24.24
C ASP A 8 4.40 18.70 -23.06
N THR A 9 3.25 19.37 -23.30
CA THR A 9 2.39 19.83 -22.18
C THR A 9 1.45 18.75 -21.63
N THR A 10 1.28 17.63 -22.34
CA THR A 10 0.43 16.51 -21.91
C THR A 10 1.14 15.51 -21.00
N LEU A 11 2.48 15.40 -21.09
CA LEU A 11 3.29 14.50 -20.26
C LEU A 11 3.37 15.00 -18.80
N THR A 12 3.44 16.32 -18.61
CA THR A 12 3.48 16.96 -17.28
C THR A 12 2.15 16.88 -16.53
N HIS A 13 1.02 16.92 -17.23
CA HIS A 13 -0.31 16.84 -16.60
C HIS A 13 -0.63 15.44 -16.03
N ASP A 14 -0.22 14.37 -16.72
CA ASP A 14 -0.40 12.99 -16.24
C ASP A 14 0.57 12.65 -15.10
N HIS A 15 1.81 13.17 -15.13
CA HIS A 15 2.75 13.03 -14.02
C HIS A 15 2.21 13.63 -12.72
N ASN A 16 1.65 14.84 -12.78
CA ASN A 16 1.01 15.49 -11.63
C ASN A 16 -0.21 14.70 -11.12
N ARG A 17 -1.02 14.12 -12.02
CA ARG A 17 -2.17 13.29 -11.63
C ARG A 17 -1.75 12.02 -10.89
N ARG A 18 -0.70 11.34 -11.37
CA ARG A 18 -0.15 10.13 -10.72
C ARG A 18 0.45 10.45 -9.35
N GLU A 19 1.21 11.53 -9.25
CA GLU A 19 1.77 11.98 -7.97
C GLU A 19 0.69 12.35 -6.95
N LEU A 20 -0.32 13.11 -7.35
CA LEU A 20 -1.44 13.45 -6.47
C LEU A 20 -2.20 12.21 -6.00
N LYS A 21 -2.37 11.21 -6.88
CA LYS A 21 -2.99 9.92 -6.53
C LYS A 21 -2.13 9.15 -5.53
N ILE A 22 -0.81 9.11 -5.72
CA ILE A 22 0.14 8.47 -4.79
C ILE A 22 0.14 9.21 -3.44
N LYS A 23 0.26 10.55 -3.43
CA LYS A 23 0.22 11.38 -2.21
C LYS A 23 -1.09 11.19 -1.45
N ARG A 24 -2.25 11.17 -2.13
CA ARG A 24 -3.55 10.86 -1.50
C ARG A 24 -3.61 9.44 -0.95
N SER A 25 -3.11 8.46 -1.70
CA SER A 25 -3.05 7.07 -1.25
C SER A 25 -2.13 6.87 -0.05
N MET A 26 -1.00 7.60 0.01
CA MET A 26 -0.04 7.58 1.12
C MET A 26 -0.59 8.32 2.34
N LYS A 27 -1.29 9.44 2.15
CA LYS A 27 -1.97 10.18 3.23
C LYS A 27 -3.02 9.33 3.95
N ASN A 28 -3.67 8.43 3.21
CA ASN A 28 -4.66 7.50 3.75
C ASN A 28 -4.05 6.12 4.10
N TYR A 29 -2.73 5.95 3.96
CA TYR A 29 -2.07 4.69 4.29
C TYR A 29 -1.91 4.61 5.81
N ASP A 30 -2.72 3.76 6.43
CA ASP A 30 -2.59 3.45 7.84
C ASP A 30 -1.30 2.64 8.08
N LEU A 31 -0.26 3.31 8.56
CA LEU A 31 1.04 2.71 8.89
C LEU A 31 0.92 1.63 9.97
N THR A 32 -0.17 1.62 10.75
CA THR A 32 -0.40 0.60 11.77
C THR A 32 -0.94 -0.69 11.17
N LYS A 33 -1.49 -0.65 9.95
CA LYS A 33 -2.14 -1.80 9.33
C LYS A 33 -1.09 -2.77 8.77
N PRO A 34 -1.17 -4.07 9.10
CA PRO A 34 -0.31 -5.10 8.54
C PRO A 34 -0.36 -5.14 7.02
N LYS A 35 0.79 -5.38 6.38
CA LYS A 35 0.87 -5.48 4.92
C LYS A 35 0.29 -6.82 4.46
N LYS A 36 -0.55 -6.77 3.43
CA LYS A 36 -1.16 -7.97 2.83
C LYS A 36 -0.11 -8.99 2.40
N ASN A 37 -0.44 -10.27 2.57
CA ASN A 37 0.36 -11.38 2.10
C ASN A 37 0.51 -11.34 0.56
N ARG A 38 1.69 -11.72 0.06
CA ARG A 38 1.96 -11.74 -1.39
C ARG A 38 1.53 -13.08 -2.00
N SER A 39 1.18 -13.08 -3.28
CA SER A 39 0.90 -14.32 -4.03
C SER A 39 2.19 -15.06 -4.39
N GLY A 40 2.09 -16.36 -4.69
CA GLY A 40 3.23 -17.17 -5.10
C GLY A 40 3.89 -16.66 -6.37
N TYR A 41 3.07 -16.20 -7.33
CA TYR A 41 3.56 -15.54 -8.55
C TYR A 41 4.33 -14.25 -8.23
N THR A 42 3.84 -13.43 -7.29
CA THR A 42 4.53 -12.19 -6.89
C THR A 42 5.91 -12.49 -6.30
N LEU A 43 6.03 -13.55 -5.49
CA LEU A 43 7.33 -13.98 -4.95
C LEU A 43 8.26 -14.48 -6.06
N TYR A 44 7.74 -15.26 -7.02
CA TYR A 44 8.49 -15.70 -8.19
C TYR A 44 8.99 -14.51 -9.01
N LEU A 45 8.11 -13.56 -9.32
CA LEU A 45 8.44 -12.31 -10.02
C LEU A 45 9.55 -11.54 -9.30
N MET A 46 9.47 -11.38 -7.97
CA MET A 46 10.51 -10.68 -7.20
C MET A 46 11.87 -11.37 -7.24
N ASN A 47 11.91 -12.70 -7.34
CA ASN A 47 13.16 -13.46 -7.39
C ASN A 47 13.76 -13.46 -8.81
N GLN A 48 12.93 -13.57 -9.85
CA GLN A 48 13.39 -13.66 -11.23
C GLN A 48 13.65 -12.30 -11.88
N PHE A 49 12.87 -11.29 -11.52
CA PHE A 49 12.96 -9.97 -12.15
C PHE A 49 14.36 -9.33 -12.01
N PRO A 50 15.01 -9.30 -10.83
CA PRO A 50 16.35 -8.73 -10.68
C PRO A 50 17.40 -9.48 -11.51
N LYS A 51 17.29 -10.81 -11.65
CA LYS A 51 18.20 -11.63 -12.43
C LYS A 51 18.14 -11.28 -13.92
N MET A 52 16.93 -11.14 -14.46
CA MET A 52 16.73 -10.72 -15.84
C MET A 52 17.12 -9.27 -16.09
N LYS A 53 16.82 -8.38 -15.14
CA LYS A 53 17.27 -6.98 -15.23
C LYS A 53 18.80 -6.88 -15.23
N ALA A 54 19.48 -7.67 -14.41
CA ALA A 54 20.95 -7.72 -14.38
C ALA A 54 21.54 -8.28 -15.69
N ALA A 55 20.86 -9.26 -16.29
CA ALA A 55 21.21 -9.81 -17.60
C ALA A 55 20.85 -8.88 -18.79
N LYS A 56 20.40 -7.64 -18.55
CA LYS A 56 19.91 -6.68 -19.56
C LYS A 56 18.90 -7.29 -20.53
N PHE A 57 18.03 -8.16 -20.02
CA PHE A 57 16.98 -8.80 -20.81
C PHE A 57 15.88 -7.79 -21.17
N GLY A 58 16.09 -7.00 -22.21
CA GLY A 58 15.04 -6.16 -22.80
C GLY A 58 14.38 -5.14 -21.85
N SER A 59 13.19 -4.68 -22.23
CA SER A 59 12.41 -3.71 -21.47
C SER A 59 11.77 -4.32 -20.22
N ARG A 60 11.37 -3.48 -19.24
CA ARG A 60 10.64 -3.93 -18.04
C ARG A 60 9.42 -4.78 -18.38
N THR A 61 8.72 -4.41 -19.45
CA THR A 61 7.50 -5.07 -19.91
C THR A 61 7.82 -6.45 -20.47
N GLU A 62 8.85 -6.58 -21.31
CA GLU A 62 9.30 -7.87 -21.86
C GLU A 62 9.70 -8.84 -20.75
N ILE A 63 10.47 -8.38 -19.75
CA ILE A 63 10.86 -9.20 -18.60
C ILE A 63 9.62 -9.73 -17.87
N CYS A 64 8.66 -8.86 -17.56
CA CYS A 64 7.44 -9.25 -16.86
C CYS A 64 6.61 -10.25 -17.68
N THR A 65 6.47 -10.03 -18.99
CA THR A 65 5.77 -10.95 -19.90
C THR A 65 6.43 -12.33 -19.93
N TYR A 66 7.77 -12.36 -20.06
CA TYR A 66 8.53 -13.60 -20.04
C TYR A 66 8.41 -14.34 -18.70
N ILE A 67 8.50 -13.63 -17.57
CA ILE A 67 8.30 -14.23 -16.24
C ILE A 67 6.89 -14.81 -16.10
N GLY A 68 5.87 -14.12 -16.62
CA GLY A 68 4.50 -14.62 -16.65
C GLY A 68 4.38 -15.93 -17.43
N TYR A 69 5.00 -16.00 -18.61
CA TYR A 69 5.08 -17.21 -19.41
C TYR A 69 5.78 -18.34 -18.65
N GLN A 70 6.94 -18.06 -18.06
CA GLN A 70 7.70 -19.03 -17.26
C GLN A 70 6.90 -19.55 -16.08
N TRP A 71 6.18 -18.68 -15.36
CA TRP A 71 5.33 -19.10 -14.25
C TRP A 71 4.22 -20.05 -14.70
N ARG A 72 3.57 -19.80 -15.85
CA ARG A 72 2.53 -20.68 -16.38
C ARG A 72 3.07 -22.09 -16.64
N HIS A 73 4.27 -22.19 -17.23
CA HIS A 73 4.93 -23.45 -17.59
C HIS A 73 5.80 -24.06 -16.47
N LEU A 74 5.91 -23.39 -15.32
CA LEU A 74 6.68 -23.88 -14.19
C LEU A 74 6.06 -25.18 -13.62
N SER A 75 6.91 -26.16 -13.32
CA SER A 75 6.46 -27.45 -12.79
C SER A 75 5.69 -27.29 -11.46
N PRO A 76 4.71 -28.16 -11.16
CA PRO A 76 3.97 -28.12 -9.91
C PRO A 76 4.88 -28.18 -8.68
N PHE A 77 5.96 -28.97 -8.75
CA PHE A 77 6.95 -29.06 -7.67
C PHE A 77 7.62 -27.71 -7.38
N LYS A 78 8.10 -27.01 -8.41
CA LYS A 78 8.72 -25.68 -8.24
C LYS A 78 7.70 -24.64 -7.79
N LYS A 79 6.45 -24.70 -8.28
CA LYS A 79 5.35 -23.86 -7.80
C LYS A 79 5.04 -24.10 -6.32
N SER A 80 5.13 -25.34 -5.86
CA SER A 80 4.80 -25.72 -4.48
C SER A 80 5.69 -25.03 -3.44
N VAL A 81 6.97 -24.78 -3.77
CA VAL A 81 7.89 -24.04 -2.90
C VAL A 81 7.35 -22.65 -2.61
N TYR A 82 6.88 -21.93 -3.64
CA TYR A 82 6.27 -20.62 -3.47
C TYR A 82 4.92 -20.68 -2.75
N GLN A 83 4.11 -21.71 -3.00
CA GLN A 83 2.84 -21.91 -2.30
C GLN A 83 3.03 -22.13 -0.79
N LYS A 84 4.04 -22.91 -0.39
CA LYS A 84 4.39 -23.11 1.03
C LYS A 84 4.79 -21.80 1.71
N ILE A 85 5.60 -20.98 1.03
CA ILE A 85 5.99 -19.65 1.54
C ILE A 85 4.75 -18.76 1.72
N VAL A 86 3.84 -18.76 0.73
CA VAL A 86 2.59 -17.98 0.77
C VAL A 86 1.66 -18.44 1.90
N ALA A 87 1.56 -19.75 2.12
CA ALA A 87 0.75 -20.30 3.20
C ALA A 87 1.25 -19.84 4.57
N LYS A 88 2.57 -19.92 4.80
CA LYS A 88 3.19 -19.39 6.02
C LYS A 88 3.02 -17.88 6.18
N ASP A 89 3.13 -17.13 5.08
CA ASP A 89 2.93 -15.68 5.05
C ASP A 89 1.48 -15.27 5.35
N LYS A 90 0.52 -16.09 4.91
CA LYS A 90 -0.90 -15.91 5.20
C LYS A 90 -1.18 -16.04 6.69
N GLU A 91 -0.62 -17.06 7.35
CA GLU A 91 -0.75 -17.22 8.80
C GLU A 91 -0.18 -16.02 9.58
N ARG A 92 0.98 -15.49 9.15
CA ARG A 92 1.53 -14.25 9.74
C ARG A 92 0.53 -13.10 9.61
N TYR A 93 0.04 -12.85 8.39
CA TYR A 93 -0.88 -11.74 8.13
C TYR A 93 -2.17 -11.87 8.96
N GLU A 94 -2.72 -13.08 9.10
CA GLU A 94 -3.91 -13.30 9.92
C GLU A 94 -3.66 -13.00 11.40
N LYS A 95 -2.51 -13.39 11.95
CA LYS A 95 -2.12 -13.07 13.33
C LYS A 95 -1.94 -11.57 13.53
N GLU A 96 -1.19 -10.92 12.65
CA GLU A 96 -0.96 -9.46 12.72
C GLU A 96 -2.26 -8.67 12.58
N MET A 97 -3.17 -9.09 11.70
CA MET A 97 -4.47 -8.44 11.52
C MET A 97 -5.36 -8.56 12.76
N LYS A 98 -5.35 -9.70 13.45
CA LYS A 98 -6.07 -9.85 14.73
C LYS A 98 -5.54 -8.86 15.77
N ILE A 99 -4.22 -8.82 15.97
CA ILE A 99 -3.58 -7.89 16.89
C ILE A 99 -3.89 -6.43 16.53
N ASN A 100 -3.79 -6.06 15.25
CA ASN A 100 -4.09 -4.70 14.82
C ASN A 100 -5.56 -4.33 15.04
N ASN A 101 -6.50 -5.24 14.79
CA ASN A 101 -7.92 -4.99 15.03
C ASN A 101 -8.20 -4.78 16.53
N ASP A 102 -7.59 -5.57 17.40
CA ASP A 102 -7.73 -5.43 18.85
C ASP A 102 -7.14 -4.12 19.36
N GLN A 103 -5.97 -3.73 18.85
CA GLN A 103 -5.36 -2.43 19.12
C GLN A 103 -6.22 -1.26 18.61
N GLN A 104 -6.78 -1.38 17.41
CA GLN A 104 -7.69 -0.35 16.90
C GLN A 104 -8.95 -0.23 17.74
N LYS A 105 -9.48 -1.36 18.26
CA LYS A 105 -10.63 -1.37 19.15
C LYS A 105 -10.32 -0.65 20.47
N SER A 106 -9.20 -0.98 21.13
CA SER A 106 -8.80 -0.33 22.38
C SER A 106 -8.55 1.17 22.21
N VAL A 107 -7.92 1.59 21.11
CA VAL A 107 -7.72 3.02 20.79
C VAL A 107 -9.06 3.74 20.58
N ARG A 108 -10.01 3.12 19.88
CA ARG A 108 -11.36 3.69 19.67
C ARG A 108 -12.11 3.82 20.99
N GLU A 109 -12.04 2.82 21.87
CA GLU A 109 -12.65 2.83 23.20
C GLU A 109 -12.02 3.91 24.08
N GLY A 110 -10.69 3.98 24.17
CA GLY A 110 -9.99 5.03 24.92
C GLY A 110 -10.34 6.45 24.45
N LYS A 111 -10.48 6.66 23.14
CA LYS A 111 -10.96 7.95 22.57
C LYS A 111 -12.40 8.27 22.97
N LYS A 112 -13.29 7.28 23.00
CA LYS A 112 -14.68 7.45 23.48
C LYS A 112 -14.70 7.81 24.96
N LEU A 113 -13.92 7.12 25.80
CA LEU A 113 -13.83 7.42 27.23
C LEU A 113 -13.32 8.85 27.45
N LYS A 114 -12.19 9.24 26.83
CA LYS A 114 -11.64 10.60 26.92
C LYS A 114 -12.60 11.70 26.43
N LYS A 115 -13.45 11.40 25.44
CA LYS A 115 -14.45 12.35 24.91
C LYS A 115 -15.64 12.55 25.87
N ASN A 116 -15.91 11.54 26.72
CA ASN A 116 -17.04 11.48 27.62
C ASN A 116 -16.69 11.89 29.06
N THR A 117 -15.41 12.04 29.41
CA THR A 117 -14.93 12.47 30.74
C THR A 117 -15.48 13.84 31.13
N ARG A 118 -15.77 14.06 32.42
CA ARG A 118 -16.27 15.35 32.95
C ARG A 118 -15.39 16.53 32.52
N GLU A 119 -14.08 16.38 32.62
CA GLU A 119 -13.10 17.38 32.22
C GLU A 119 -13.21 17.76 30.74
N SER A 120 -13.31 16.76 29.84
CA SER A 120 -13.51 17.01 28.41
C SER A 120 -14.84 17.71 28.07
N ARG A 121 -15.90 17.48 28.86
CA ARG A 121 -17.19 18.19 28.74
C ARG A 121 -17.05 19.65 29.20
N GLN A 122 -16.33 19.88 30.29
CA GLN A 122 -16.02 21.22 30.82
C GLN A 122 -15.17 22.02 29.83
N ILE A 123 -14.13 21.41 29.24
CA ILE A 123 -13.28 22.03 28.21
C ILE A 123 -14.10 22.43 26.99
N LYS A 124 -15.00 21.56 26.51
CA LYS A 124 -15.91 21.88 25.39
C LYS A 124 -16.84 23.05 25.72
N ARG A 125 -17.40 23.08 26.94
CA ARG A 125 -18.26 24.19 27.40
C ARG A 125 -17.48 25.52 27.43
N ARG A 126 -16.27 25.53 28.00
CA ARG A 126 -15.39 26.71 28.04
C ARG A 126 -15.03 27.22 26.64
N ARG A 127 -14.64 26.33 25.72
CA ARG A 127 -14.37 26.69 24.32
C ARG A 127 -15.61 27.25 23.60
N LYS A 128 -16.79 26.69 23.88
CA LYS A 128 -18.05 27.18 23.31
C LYS A 128 -18.36 28.59 23.79
N ILE A 129 -18.17 28.87 25.08
CA ILE A 129 -18.35 30.20 25.66
C ILE A 129 -17.36 31.20 25.05
N PHE A 130 -16.07 30.84 24.96
CA PHE A 130 -15.04 31.71 24.38
C PHE A 130 -15.28 32.05 22.90
N LYS A 131 -15.89 31.13 22.12
CA LYS A 131 -16.24 31.36 20.71
C LYS A 131 -17.35 32.40 20.52
N PHE A 132 -18.15 32.68 21.56
CA PHE A 132 -19.24 33.65 21.50
C PHE A 132 -18.84 35.05 22.01
N LEU A 133 -17.62 35.21 22.53
CA LEU A 133 -17.10 36.45 23.11
C LEU A 133 -16.08 37.18 22.20
N LEU A 134 -15.81 36.61 21.02
CA LEU A 134 -14.99 37.16 19.92
C LEU A 134 -15.89 37.34 18.69
#